data_AF-A0A1A8R9R6-F1
#
_entry.id   AF-A0A1A8R9R6-F1
#
_cell.length_a   1.000
_cell.length_b   1.000
_cell.length_c   1.000
_cell.angle_alpha   90.00
_cell.angle_beta   90.00
_cell.angle_gamma   90.00
#
_symmetry.space_group_name_H-M   'P 1'
#
loop_
_entity.id
_entity.type
_entity.pdbx_description
1 polymer ?
#
loop_
_entity_poly.entity_id
_entity_poly.type
_entity_poly.pdbx_seq_one_letter_code
_entity_poly.pdbx_strand_id
1 'polypeptide(L)'
;SEEMAKISCSLETKELWDKFHDLGTEMIITKSGRRMFPTIRVSFSGVDQDSKYIVLMDIVPVDNKRYRYAYHRSSWLVAGKADPP
;
A
#
# COMPACT_ATOMS: atom_id res chain seq x y z
N SER A 1 -17.30 1.99 -15.67
CA SER A 1 -18.62 1.48 -16.10
C SER A 1 -19.57 1.65 -14.93
N GLU A 2 -20.81 2.09 -15.14
CA GLU A 2 -21.86 2.10 -14.11
C GLU A 2 -22.04 0.71 -13.47
N GLU A 3 -21.71 -0.36 -14.19
CA GLU A 3 -21.77 -1.74 -13.69
C GLU A 3 -20.77 -2.01 -12.55
N MET A 4 -19.62 -1.34 -12.54
CA MET A 4 -18.64 -1.49 -11.47
C MET A 4 -18.94 -0.63 -10.24
N ALA A 5 -19.89 0.31 -10.33
CA ALA A 5 -20.22 1.21 -9.22
C ALA A 5 -20.81 0.46 -8.00
N LYS A 6 -21.33 -0.76 -8.21
CA LYS A 6 -21.87 -1.63 -7.15
C LYS A 6 -20.79 -2.45 -6.45
N ILE A 7 -19.59 -2.53 -7.02
CA ILE A 7 -18.51 -3.35 -6.47
C ILE A 7 -17.82 -2.57 -5.36
N SER A 8 -17.76 -3.17 -4.18
CA SER A 8 -17.00 -2.65 -3.05
C SER A 8 -15.81 -3.54 -2.75
N CYS A 9 -14.70 -2.92 -2.34
CA CYS A 9 -13.47 -3.59 -1.92
C CYS A 9 -13.18 -3.21 -0.47
N SER A 10 -12.94 -4.21 0.38
CA SER A 10 -12.58 -4.01 1.78
C SER A 10 -11.20 -4.58 2.08
N LEU A 11 -10.37 -3.81 2.80
CA LEU A 11 -9.09 -4.27 3.30
C LEU A 11 -9.31 -5.16 4.52
N GLU A 12 -8.91 -6.42 4.43
CA GLU A 12 -8.93 -7.33 5.56
C GLU A 12 -7.83 -6.98 6.55
N THR A 13 -8.02 -7.33 7.83
CA THR A 13 -7.06 -7.03 8.91
C THR A 13 -6.67 -5.55 8.98
N LYS A 14 -7.59 -4.64 8.62
CA LYS A 14 -7.36 -3.19 8.59
C LYS A 14 -6.76 -2.65 9.90
N GLU A 15 -7.21 -3.15 11.05
CA GLU A 15 -6.67 -2.72 12.35
C GLU A 15 -5.16 -2.93 12.49
N LEU A 16 -4.60 -3.97 11.87
CA LEU A 16 -3.16 -4.19 11.87
C LEU A 16 -2.46 -3.16 10.98
N TRP A 17 -3.03 -2.87 9.81
CA TRP A 17 -2.53 -1.82 8.92
C TRP A 17 -2.57 -0.45 9.59
N ASP A 18 -3.65 -0.13 10.31
CA ASP A 18 -3.79 1.13 11.06
C ASP A 18 -2.69 1.26 12.12
N LYS A 19 -2.41 0.20 12.89
CA LYS A 19 -1.30 0.19 13.87
C LYS A 19 0.07 0.41 13.23
N PHE A 20 0.31 -0.17 12.06
CA PHE A 20 1.56 0.07 11.32
C PHE A 20 1.62 1.50 10.77
N HIS A 21 0.49 2.02 10.27
CA HIS A 21 0.40 3.38 9.75
C HIS A 21 0.71 4.42 10.82
N ASP A 22 0.14 4.26 12.02
CA ASP A 22 0.36 5.16 13.17
C ASP A 22 1.83 5.27 13.58
N LEU A 23 2.62 4.21 13.33
CA LEU A 23 4.05 4.15 13.62
C LEU A 23 4.94 4.53 12.41
N GLY A 24 4.34 4.73 11.24
CA GLY A 24 5.05 4.89 9.97
C GLY A 24 5.42 3.53 9.37
N THR A 25 4.51 2.96 8.57
CA THR A 25 4.73 1.66 7.92
C THR A 25 6.00 1.63 7.08
N GLU A 26 6.87 0.66 7.33
CA GLU A 26 8.09 0.42 6.57
C GLU A 26 8.05 -0.94 5.88
N MET A 27 8.56 -1.00 4.64
CA MET A 27 8.63 -2.24 3.85
C MET A 27 10.09 -2.50 3.45
N ILE A 28 10.58 -3.71 3.74
CA ILE A 28 11.94 -4.11 3.39
C ILE A 28 11.99 -4.52 1.92
N ILE A 29 12.95 -3.99 1.17
CA ILE A 29 13.24 -4.38 -0.22
C ILE A 29 14.59 -5.08 -0.26
N THR A 30 14.68 -6.18 -1.02
CA THR A 30 15.92 -6.93 -1.23
C THR A 30 16.09 -7.26 -2.72
N LYS A 31 17.33 -7.61 -3.12
CA LYS A 31 17.62 -8.01 -4.51
C LYS A 31 16.80 -9.21 -4.98
N SER A 32 16.53 -10.16 -4.10
CA SER A 32 15.72 -11.35 -4.41
C SER A 32 14.20 -11.09 -4.33
N GLY A 33 13.80 -9.89 -3.92
CA GLY A 33 12.43 -9.60 -3.52
C GLY A 33 12.12 -10.03 -2.09
N ARG A 34 11.12 -9.36 -1.51
CA ARG A 34 10.59 -9.60 -0.17
C ARG A 34 9.07 -9.46 -0.22
N ARG A 35 8.34 -10.32 0.50
CA ARG A 35 6.89 -10.18 0.65
C ARG A 35 6.58 -8.99 1.57
N MET A 36 5.54 -8.23 1.26
CA MET A 36 5.03 -7.19 2.15
C MET A 36 4.53 -7.80 3.47
N PHE A 37 4.74 -7.05 4.55
CA PHE A 37 4.12 -7.32 5.84
C PHE A 37 3.64 -6.00 6.46
N PRO A 38 2.35 -5.86 6.83
CA PRO A 38 1.30 -6.87 6.67
C PRO A 38 1.03 -7.23 5.20
N THR A 39 0.47 -8.42 4.96
CA THR A 39 0.07 -8.80 3.60
C THR A 39 -1.22 -8.06 3.23
N ILE A 40 -1.28 -7.51 2.02
CA ILE A 40 -2.51 -6.94 1.48
C ILE A 40 -3.47 -8.09 1.18
N ARG A 41 -4.61 -8.11 1.85
CA ARG A 41 -5.71 -9.03 1.62
C ARG A 41 -6.97 -8.21 1.47
N VAL A 42 -7.72 -8.46 0.41
CA VAL A 42 -8.92 -7.70 0.09
C VAL A 42 -10.06 -8.64 -0.23
N SER A 43 -11.25 -8.24 0.21
CA SER A 43 -12.51 -8.90 -0.09
C SER A 43 -13.34 -8.01 -1.01
N PHE A 44 -13.88 -8.58 -2.08
CA PHE A 44 -14.77 -7.89 -3.02
C PHE A 44 -16.21 -8.35 -2.81
N SER A 45 -17.16 -7.41 -2.85
CA SER A 45 -18.60 -7.70 -2.81
C SER A 45 -19.35 -6.86 -3.84
N GLY A 46 -20.57 -7.27 -4.20
CA GLY A 46 -21.36 -6.60 -5.23
C GLY A 46 -20.90 -6.86 -6.67
N VAL A 47 -20.05 -7.89 -6.87
CA VAL A 47 -19.64 -8.35 -8.19
C VAL A 47 -20.78 -9.11 -8.88
N ASP A 48 -20.95 -8.90 -10.18
CA ASP A 48 -21.78 -9.74 -11.03
C ASP A 48 -21.09 -11.10 -11.25
N GLN A 49 -21.78 -12.20 -10.94
CA GLN A 49 -21.23 -13.55 -10.98
C GLN A 49 -21.05 -14.08 -12.41
N ASP A 50 -21.77 -13.51 -13.38
CA ASP A 50 -21.72 -13.95 -14.79
C ASP A 50 -20.62 -13.23 -15.59
N SER A 51 -19.94 -12.28 -14.96
CA SER A 51 -18.90 -11.46 -15.56
C SER A 51 -17.48 -11.91 -15.21
N LYS A 52 -16.51 -11.58 -16.07
CA LYS A 52 -15.09 -11.83 -15.85
C LYS A 52 -14.39 -10.56 -15.39
N TYR A 53 -13.54 -10.69 -14.37
CA TYR A 53 -12.78 -9.58 -13.79
C TYR A 53 -11.29 -9.87 -13.81
N ILE A 54 -10.50 -8.80 -13.89
CA ILE A 54 -9.06 -8.84 -13.66
C ILE A 54 -8.79 -7.99 -12.42
N VAL A 55 -8.03 -8.52 -11.47
CA VAL A 55 -7.55 -7.79 -10.30
C VAL A 55 -6.08 -7.47 -10.51
N LEU A 56 -5.73 -6.20 -10.42
CA LEU A 56 -4.37 -5.69 -10.57
C LEU A 56 -4.01 -4.90 -9.32
N MET A 57 -2.73 -4.91 -8.97
CA MET A 57 -2.18 -4.07 -7.91
C MET A 57 -0.94 -3.38 -8.46
N ASP A 58 -0.87 -2.07 -8.27
CA ASP A 58 0.30 -1.25 -8.57
C ASP A 58 0.72 -0.48 -7.31
N ILE A 59 1.99 -0.12 -7.22
CA ILE A 59 2.57 0.68 -6.13
C ILE A 59 3.09 1.99 -6.75
N VAL A 60 2.42 3.09 -6.44
CA VAL A 60 2.76 4.43 -6.96
C VAL A 60 3.41 5.29 -5.87
N PRO A 61 4.31 6.22 -6.24
CA PRO A 61 4.92 7.12 -5.28
C PRO A 61 3.87 8.05 -4.66
N VAL A 62 3.93 8.21 -3.33
CA VAL A 62 3.08 9.16 -2.60
C VAL A 62 3.52 10.61 -2.82
N ASP A 63 4.83 10.84 -2.96
CA ASP A 63 5.41 12.14 -3.26
C ASP A 63 6.78 12.02 -3.97
N ASN A 64 7.36 13.17 -4.32
CA ASN A 64 8.66 13.27 -5.00
C ASN A 64 9.80 13.60 -4.01
N LYS A 65 9.83 12.95 -2.83
CA LYS A 65 10.85 13.20 -1.80
C LYS A 65 11.60 11.92 -1.43
N ARG A 66 12.89 12.07 -1.14
CA ARG A 66 13.69 11.02 -0.50
C ARG A 66 13.74 11.29 1.00
N TYR A 67 13.44 10.26 1.79
CA TYR A 67 13.38 10.34 3.25
C TYR A 67 14.60 9.68 3.90
N ARG A 68 15.02 10.19 5.07
CA ARG A 68 16.03 9.58 5.95
C ARG A 68 15.50 9.54 7.38
N TYR A 69 15.64 8.40 8.04
CA TYR A 69 15.29 8.26 9.45
C TYR A 69 16.34 8.92 10.35
N ALA A 70 15.90 9.77 11.29
CA ALA A 70 16.73 10.44 12.26
C ALA A 70 16.57 9.80 13.64
N TYR A 71 17.49 8.91 14.01
CA TYR A 71 17.42 8.12 15.26
C TYR A 71 17.27 8.97 16.53
N HIS A 72 17.95 10.12 16.63
CA HIS A 72 17.88 11.01 17.79
C HIS A 72 16.51 11.72 17.97
N ARG A 73 15.64 11.68 16.95
CA ARG A 73 14.28 12.25 16.97
C ARG A 73 13.20 11.20 16.73
N SER A 74 13.58 9.93 16.59
CA SER A 74 12.71 8.82 16.22
C SER A 74 11.70 9.17 15.10
N SER A 75 12.17 9.84 14.05
CA SER A 75 11.29 10.37 12.99
C SER A 75 11.93 10.38 11.60
N TRP A 76 11.08 10.33 10.58
CA TRP A 76 11.46 10.47 9.17
C TRP A 76 11.57 11.95 8.78
N LEU A 77 12.68 12.32 8.14
CA LEU A 77 12.94 13.67 7.64
C LEU A 77 13.17 13.66 6.13
N VAL A 78 12.79 14.75 5.47
CA VAL A 78 13.09 14.95 4.04
C VAL A 78 14.60 15.17 3.87
N ALA A 79 15.23 14.33 3.06
CA ALA A 79 16.66 14.38 2.76
C ALA A 79 16.98 14.90 1.34
N GLY A 80 15.95 15.09 0.49
CA GLY A 80 16.10 15.60 -0.87
C GLY A 80 14.93 15.23 -1.78
N LYS A 81 15.12 15.41 -3.09
CA LYS A 81 14.20 14.96 -4.14
C LYS A 81 14.28 13.43 -4.28
N ALA A 82 13.17 12.79 -4.66
CA ALA A 82 13.19 11.36 -4.99
C ALA A 82 14.06 11.09 -6.24
N ASP A 83 14.57 9.87 -6.34
CA ASP A 83 15.27 9.41 -7.53
C ASP A 83 14.27 9.29 -8.72
N PRO A 84 14.72 9.43 -9.97
CA PRO A 84 13.85 9.24 -11.13
C PRO A 84 13.24 7.83 -11.16
N PRO A 85 12.00 7.67 -11.65
CA PRO A 85 11.38 6.36 -11.85
C PRO A 85 12.09 5.51 -12.90
#